data_AF-A0A1F7WTD7-F1
#
_entry.id   AF-A0A1F7WTD7-F1
#
_cell.length_a   1.000
_cell.length_b   1.000
_cell.length_c   1.000
_cell.angle_alpha   90.00
_cell.angle_beta   90.00
_cell.angle_gamma   90.00
#
_symmetry.space_group_name_H-M   'P 1'
#
loop_
_entity.id
_entity.type
_entity.pdbx_description
1 polymer ?
#
loop_
_entity_poly.entity_id
_entity_poly.type
_entity_poly.pdbx_seq_one_letter_code
_entity_poly.pdbx_strand_id
1 'polypeptide(L)'
;MTQPLIIKDFDQAIASSPHKGFGLIRNADIEAFDGAIKVKPAVATIFHTSTSTTFTADASTDICTGASFTGNANTTGVAVYLTTTGTLPAGLSTSTVYFVIRVDQNAGTFKLATTITLAEAGTAINITDAGSGSHTIVTVNPSTINHIVYDTRSSFYFLQDSKGRVWFYNGTSTNLLHNSALDTGNNTFTNATGNGLVLFKQNDTASTYYLLAFRNALIDIIDIYSTADLKTPVWSNGWQSLSTGSGTANRHHAIIGQDGIVYFTDKFYVGTLKENSGQTFDPANGATFTYSNASLDTPSDEVLNHLEELGINILAAGNSFNKIYPWDRTSDSFNTPIEVPEKSIKRLKNIGGIIYILAGTLGNIYTTQGSYTRFFTKIPDYLSNNSGSVQSNVVTWGGIASLNGNLLVGANVLTSGNSGVFKIYADGRIIIDQIPSSGAANATSINVQNNFYVFGFANGANYHSTDRYSSFETVIHSAFFRVATKTKKGSFSVLEVVTAKPASSGNIRIGYRTNTSSSFTTIDTFTADGSTTVFQNDSIGLIDIENIQIQIEMDGTIELVEVRFL
;
A
#
# COMPACT_ATOMS: atom_id res chain seq x y z
N MET A 1 -26.85 36.79 21.11
CA MET A 1 -27.00 35.86 19.97
C MET A 1 -25.60 35.47 19.54
N THR A 2 -25.31 34.17 19.58
CA THR A 2 -24.06 33.64 19.03
C THR A 2 -24.12 33.81 17.51
N GLN A 3 -22.99 34.16 16.88
CA GLN A 3 -22.93 34.16 15.42
C GLN A 3 -23.08 32.71 14.92
N PRO A 4 -23.81 32.47 13.82
CA PRO A 4 -23.87 31.16 13.19
C PRO A 4 -22.47 30.59 12.98
N LEU A 5 -22.27 29.33 13.36
CA LEU A 5 -21.04 28.60 13.06
C LEU A 5 -21.28 27.79 11.80
N ILE A 6 -20.52 28.09 10.74
CA ILE A 6 -20.61 27.43 9.44
C ILE A 6 -19.30 26.70 9.17
N ILE A 7 -19.39 25.42 8.85
CA ILE A 7 -18.27 24.57 8.45
C ILE A 7 -18.43 24.26 6.98
N LYS A 8 -17.46 24.69 6.18
CA LYS A 8 -17.44 24.64 4.72
C LYS A 8 -15.99 24.74 4.23
N ASP A 9 -15.78 24.92 2.92
CA ASP A 9 -14.46 25.10 2.30
C ASP A 9 -13.56 23.88 2.56
N PHE A 10 -14.12 22.68 2.40
CA PHE A 10 -13.44 21.40 2.66
C PHE A 10 -12.21 21.18 1.76
N ASP A 11 -12.14 21.89 0.65
CA ASP A 11 -10.99 21.94 -0.26
C ASP A 11 -9.72 22.46 0.46
N GLN A 12 -9.83 23.22 1.54
CA GLN A 12 -8.66 23.70 2.30
C GLN A 12 -7.86 22.57 2.97
N ALA A 13 -8.40 21.35 2.99
CA ALA A 13 -7.75 20.16 3.52
C ALA A 13 -7.34 20.32 5.01
N ILE A 14 -6.44 19.48 5.48
CA ILE A 14 -5.97 19.49 6.86
C ILE A 14 -5.03 20.69 7.06
N ALA A 15 -5.30 21.49 8.10
CA ALA A 15 -4.46 22.60 8.49
C ALA A 15 -3.26 22.15 9.33
N SER A 16 -2.20 22.98 9.36
CA SER A 16 -1.04 22.76 10.24
C SER A 16 -1.37 22.78 11.74
N SER A 17 -2.55 23.30 12.12
CA SER A 17 -3.08 23.27 13.47
C SER A 17 -4.60 23.23 13.43
N PRO A 18 -5.27 22.46 14.32
CA PRO A 18 -6.72 22.46 14.43
C PRO A 18 -7.28 23.82 14.88
N HIS A 19 -6.45 24.74 15.37
CA HIS A 19 -6.89 26.10 15.70
C HIS A 19 -6.93 27.05 14.49
N LYS A 20 -6.43 26.61 13.33
CA LYS A 20 -6.35 27.42 12.10
C LYS A 20 -7.23 26.90 10.96
N GLY A 21 -7.74 25.68 11.06
CA GLY A 21 -8.54 25.02 10.02
C GLY A 21 -8.86 23.58 10.39
N PHE A 22 -9.23 22.75 9.42
CA PHE A 22 -9.60 21.35 9.67
C PHE A 22 -8.48 20.58 10.36
N GLY A 23 -8.85 19.83 11.41
CA GLY A 23 -7.94 18.96 12.14
C GLY A 23 -7.78 17.59 11.48
N LEU A 24 -8.77 17.11 10.73
CA LEU A 24 -8.70 15.80 10.12
C LEU A 24 -9.60 15.78 8.90
N ILE A 25 -9.12 15.17 7.82
CA ILE A 25 -9.93 14.72 6.70
C ILE A 25 -9.36 13.36 6.30
N ARG A 26 -10.17 12.31 6.43
CA ARG A 26 -9.78 10.95 6.05
C ARG A 26 -10.84 10.26 5.21
N ASN A 27 -10.38 9.39 4.30
CA ASN A 27 -11.24 8.56 3.45
C ASN A 27 -12.25 9.40 2.64
N ALA A 28 -11.85 10.59 2.22
CA ALA A 28 -12.70 11.57 1.57
C ALA A 28 -12.09 12.05 0.26
N ASP A 29 -12.95 12.51 -0.64
CA ASP A 29 -12.60 13.15 -1.90
C ASP A 29 -13.02 14.62 -1.81
N ILE A 30 -12.03 15.52 -1.87
CA ILE A 30 -12.20 16.98 -1.81
C ILE A 30 -11.99 17.65 -3.17
N GLU A 31 -11.79 16.87 -4.24
CA GLU A 31 -11.50 17.38 -5.59
C GLU A 31 -12.66 17.09 -6.57
N ALA A 32 -13.50 16.09 -6.28
CA ALA A 32 -14.60 15.73 -7.17
C ALA A 32 -15.60 16.87 -7.41
N PHE A 33 -15.76 17.78 -6.44
CA PHE A 33 -16.63 18.94 -6.54
C PHE A 33 -16.06 20.09 -5.72
N ASP A 34 -15.83 21.24 -6.36
CA ASP A 34 -15.23 22.40 -5.70
C ASP A 34 -16.11 22.91 -4.55
N GLY A 35 -15.51 23.11 -3.38
CA GLY A 35 -16.21 23.51 -2.14
C GLY A 35 -17.05 22.42 -1.45
N ALA A 36 -17.17 21.21 -2.00
CA ALA A 36 -17.85 20.09 -1.34
C ALA A 36 -16.88 18.94 -1.01
N ILE A 37 -17.32 18.05 -0.12
CA ILE A 37 -16.60 16.84 0.23
C ILE A 37 -17.47 15.61 0.00
N LYS A 38 -16.87 14.59 -0.59
CA LYS A 38 -17.53 13.35 -0.96
C LYS A 38 -16.89 12.16 -0.27
N VAL A 39 -17.70 11.18 0.09
CA VAL A 39 -17.22 9.87 0.55
C VAL A 39 -16.37 9.22 -0.54
N LYS A 40 -15.14 8.80 -0.24
CA LYS A 40 -14.24 8.21 -1.25
C LYS A 40 -14.65 6.76 -1.61
N PRO A 41 -14.30 6.21 -2.79
CA PRO A 41 -14.39 4.78 -3.00
C PRO A 41 -13.54 4.05 -1.97
N ALA A 42 -14.15 3.06 -1.32
CA ALA A 42 -13.51 2.21 -0.34
C ALA A 42 -12.40 1.39 -0.98
N VAL A 43 -11.56 0.80 -0.15
CA VAL A 43 -10.50 -0.10 -0.57
C VAL A 43 -10.85 -1.52 -0.16
N ALA A 44 -10.53 -2.50 -1.01
CA ALA A 44 -10.78 -3.91 -0.75
C ALA A 44 -9.46 -4.68 -0.73
N THR A 45 -9.34 -5.70 0.12
CA THR A 45 -8.20 -6.63 0.07
C THR A 45 -8.24 -7.41 -1.23
N ILE A 46 -7.10 -7.50 -1.91
CA ILE A 46 -6.95 -8.34 -3.10
C ILE A 46 -6.50 -9.77 -2.76
N PHE A 47 -6.16 -10.03 -1.49
CA PHE A 47 -5.74 -11.34 -1.01
C PHE A 47 -6.91 -12.11 -0.39
N HIS A 48 -6.83 -13.43 -0.49
CA HIS A 48 -7.73 -14.35 0.18
C HIS A 48 -7.63 -14.24 1.71
N THR A 49 -8.66 -14.74 2.40
CA THR A 49 -8.68 -14.78 3.87
C THR A 49 -7.73 -15.86 4.39
N SER A 50 -6.84 -15.48 5.31
CA SER A 50 -5.95 -16.42 6.00
C SER A 50 -6.75 -17.49 6.74
N THR A 51 -6.56 -18.75 6.37
CA THR A 51 -7.32 -19.88 6.93
C THR A 51 -6.40 -21.04 7.30
N SER A 52 -6.65 -21.65 8.45
CA SER A 52 -6.04 -22.90 8.92
C SER A 52 -7.14 -23.74 9.56
N THR A 53 -7.44 -24.90 9.00
CA THR A 53 -8.54 -25.75 9.48
C THR A 53 -8.31 -27.21 9.14
N THR A 54 -8.99 -28.11 9.85
CA THR A 54 -8.93 -29.54 9.56
C THR A 54 -9.73 -29.89 8.31
N PHE A 55 -9.30 -30.93 7.61
CA PHE A 55 -10.04 -31.47 6.47
C PHE A 55 -10.01 -33.01 6.45
N THR A 56 -10.96 -33.58 5.73
CA THR A 56 -11.02 -35.00 5.39
C THR A 56 -10.97 -35.16 3.88
N ALA A 57 -10.49 -36.30 3.37
CA ALA A 57 -10.43 -36.61 1.95
C ALA A 57 -11.21 -37.88 1.64
N ASP A 58 -11.94 -37.89 0.53
CA ASP A 58 -12.65 -39.05 -0.01
C ASP A 58 -11.90 -39.59 -1.24
N ALA A 59 -11.26 -40.73 -1.07
CA ALA A 59 -10.48 -41.39 -2.13
C ALA A 59 -11.34 -41.91 -3.31
N SER A 60 -12.67 -41.94 -3.19
CA SER A 60 -13.55 -42.32 -4.29
C SER A 60 -13.89 -41.16 -5.23
N THR A 61 -13.73 -39.92 -4.76
CA THR A 61 -14.15 -38.71 -5.48
C THR A 61 -13.04 -37.67 -5.65
N ASP A 62 -11.90 -37.85 -4.97
CA ASP A 62 -10.82 -36.88 -4.79
C ASP A 62 -11.27 -35.58 -4.10
N ILE A 63 -12.45 -35.59 -3.45
CA ILE A 63 -13.00 -34.41 -2.79
C ILE A 63 -12.51 -34.36 -1.36
N CYS A 64 -11.90 -33.22 -1.01
CA CYS A 64 -11.60 -32.85 0.35
C CYS A 64 -12.72 -31.99 0.93
N THR A 65 -13.02 -32.15 2.21
CA THR A 65 -14.01 -31.35 2.95
C THR A 65 -13.38 -30.75 4.19
N GLY A 66 -13.37 -29.42 4.27
CA GLY A 66 -13.01 -28.65 5.47
C GLY A 66 -14.07 -27.60 5.75
N ALA A 67 -14.90 -27.82 6.77
CA ALA A 67 -16.12 -27.03 7.01
C ALA A 67 -15.87 -25.52 7.20
N SER A 68 -14.69 -25.13 7.70
CA SER A 68 -14.31 -23.72 7.86
C SER A 68 -13.49 -23.17 6.69
N PHE A 69 -13.15 -24.01 5.70
CA PHE A 69 -12.42 -23.60 4.50
C PHE A 69 -13.40 -23.06 3.45
N THR A 70 -13.96 -21.88 3.73
CA THR A 70 -15.08 -21.29 2.99
C THR A 70 -14.75 -19.91 2.41
N GLY A 71 -15.66 -19.37 1.60
CA GLY A 71 -15.55 -18.02 1.05
C GLY A 71 -14.33 -17.86 0.12
N ASN A 72 -13.67 -16.71 0.18
CA ASN A 72 -12.56 -16.41 -0.74
C ASN A 72 -11.28 -17.25 -0.48
N ALA A 73 -11.16 -17.91 0.67
CA ALA A 73 -10.07 -18.86 0.94
C ALA A 73 -10.22 -20.15 0.11
N ASN A 74 -11.45 -20.55 -0.22
CA ASN A 74 -11.76 -21.69 -1.09
C ASN A 74 -12.11 -21.22 -2.51
N THR A 75 -11.12 -20.59 -3.15
CA THR A 75 -11.19 -20.17 -4.55
C THR A 75 -10.15 -20.94 -5.36
N THR A 76 -10.50 -21.33 -6.58
CA THR A 76 -9.55 -21.98 -7.48
C THR A 76 -8.30 -21.12 -7.66
N GLY A 77 -7.11 -21.71 -7.50
CA GLY A 77 -5.82 -21.02 -7.61
C GLY A 77 -5.23 -20.53 -6.28
N VAL A 78 -5.99 -20.56 -5.16
CA VAL A 78 -5.41 -20.29 -3.84
C VAL A 78 -4.36 -21.35 -3.50
N ALA A 79 -3.15 -20.89 -3.18
CA ALA A 79 -2.05 -21.76 -2.77
C ALA A 79 -2.20 -22.18 -1.30
N VAL A 80 -1.98 -23.47 -1.03
CA VAL A 80 -2.13 -24.08 0.31
C VAL A 80 -0.99 -25.05 0.59
N TYR A 81 -0.74 -25.34 1.86
CA TYR A 81 0.08 -26.47 2.28
C TYR A 81 -0.64 -27.27 3.35
N LEU A 82 -0.21 -28.52 3.52
CA LEU A 82 -0.88 -29.50 4.36
C LEU A 82 0.02 -29.94 5.51
N THR A 83 -0.60 -30.15 6.68
CA THR A 83 0.04 -30.81 7.82
C THR A 83 -0.85 -31.96 8.31
N THR A 84 -0.26 -32.89 9.05
CA THR A 84 -0.98 -34.06 9.58
C THR A 84 -0.37 -34.51 10.90
N THR A 85 -1.16 -35.16 11.75
CA THR A 85 -0.66 -35.90 12.92
C THR A 85 -0.35 -37.37 12.63
N GLY A 86 -0.67 -37.85 11.41
CA GLY A 86 -0.44 -39.22 10.96
C GLY A 86 0.07 -39.26 9.52
N THR A 87 -0.55 -40.04 8.65
CA THR A 87 -0.20 -40.13 7.22
C THR A 87 -1.20 -39.32 6.39
N LEU A 88 -0.76 -38.36 5.58
CA LEU A 88 -1.66 -37.63 4.67
C LEU A 88 -2.38 -38.58 3.69
N PRO A 89 -3.52 -38.15 3.10
CA PRO A 89 -4.17 -38.88 2.01
C PRO A 89 -3.16 -39.21 0.90
N ALA A 90 -3.23 -40.40 0.33
CA ALA A 90 -2.27 -40.84 -0.68
C ALA A 90 -2.31 -39.92 -1.91
N GLY A 91 -1.14 -39.62 -2.47
CA GLY A 91 -0.98 -38.60 -3.51
C GLY A 91 -0.65 -37.20 -2.97
N LEU A 92 -0.76 -36.99 -1.65
CA LEU A 92 -0.40 -35.75 -0.98
C LEU A 92 0.82 -35.95 -0.06
N SER A 93 1.61 -34.90 0.09
CA SER A 93 2.81 -34.86 0.91
C SER A 93 2.84 -33.58 1.74
N THR A 94 3.43 -33.69 2.93
CA THR A 94 3.80 -32.51 3.70
C THR A 94 4.90 -31.77 2.94
N SER A 95 5.15 -30.52 3.33
CA SER A 95 6.24 -29.73 2.73
C SER A 95 6.10 -29.52 1.22
N THR A 96 4.85 -29.51 0.74
CA THR A 96 4.48 -29.29 -0.66
C THR A 96 3.40 -28.23 -0.70
N VAL A 97 3.52 -27.31 -1.67
CA VAL A 97 2.46 -26.34 -1.96
C VAL A 97 1.56 -26.92 -3.04
N TYR A 98 0.26 -26.84 -2.78
CA TYR A 98 -0.81 -27.24 -3.69
C TYR A 98 -1.68 -26.03 -4.04
N PHE A 99 -2.48 -26.18 -5.08
CA PHE A 99 -3.43 -25.19 -5.53
C PHE A 99 -4.85 -25.74 -5.43
N VAL A 100 -5.74 -24.96 -4.84
CA VAL A 100 -7.15 -25.32 -4.65
C VAL A 100 -7.85 -25.39 -6.01
N ILE A 101 -8.69 -26.42 -6.18
CA ILE A 101 -9.77 -26.48 -7.17
C ILE A 101 -11.07 -26.40 -6.40
N ARG A 102 -11.80 -25.28 -6.51
CA ARG A 102 -13.05 -25.10 -5.79
C ARG A 102 -14.11 -26.09 -6.31
N VAL A 103 -14.78 -26.78 -5.39
CA VAL A 103 -16.01 -27.55 -5.67
C VAL A 103 -17.22 -26.77 -5.17
N ASP A 104 -17.28 -26.50 -3.86
CA ASP A 104 -18.29 -25.63 -3.24
C ASP A 104 -17.67 -24.84 -2.08
N GLN A 105 -17.56 -23.53 -2.25
CA GLN A 105 -16.99 -22.61 -1.27
C GLN A 105 -17.86 -22.39 -0.02
N ASN A 106 -19.16 -22.68 -0.08
CA ASN A 106 -20.06 -22.55 1.07
C ASN A 106 -20.04 -23.83 1.91
N ALA A 107 -19.94 -24.99 1.26
CA ALA A 107 -19.81 -26.28 1.93
C ALA A 107 -18.37 -26.61 2.36
N GLY A 108 -17.39 -25.83 1.92
CA GLY A 108 -15.97 -26.07 2.23
C GLY A 108 -15.40 -27.30 1.52
N THR A 109 -15.91 -27.62 0.33
CA THR A 109 -15.44 -28.76 -0.48
C THR A 109 -14.52 -28.29 -1.60
N PHE A 110 -13.44 -29.04 -1.83
CA PHE A 110 -12.39 -28.69 -2.78
C PHE A 110 -11.60 -29.92 -3.25
N LYS A 111 -10.85 -29.77 -4.34
CA LYS A 111 -9.77 -30.69 -4.76
C LYS A 111 -8.43 -29.97 -4.77
N LEU A 112 -7.34 -30.69 -4.99
CA LEU A 112 -5.98 -30.14 -5.01
C LEU A 112 -5.27 -30.46 -6.32
N ALA A 113 -4.44 -29.51 -6.78
CA ALA A 113 -3.55 -29.65 -7.93
C ALA A 113 -2.11 -29.26 -7.56
N THR A 114 -1.12 -29.75 -8.30
CA THR A 114 0.31 -29.44 -8.07
C THR A 114 0.75 -28.11 -8.67
N THR A 115 -0.01 -27.54 -9.59
CA THR A 115 0.26 -26.24 -10.20
C THR A 115 -1.02 -25.44 -10.36
N ILE A 116 -0.91 -24.11 -10.43
CA ILE A 116 -2.06 -23.24 -10.71
C ILE A 116 -2.68 -23.54 -12.08
N THR A 117 -1.86 -23.89 -13.09
CA THR A 117 -2.35 -24.30 -14.41
C THR A 117 -3.27 -25.51 -14.33
N LEU A 118 -2.87 -26.53 -13.57
CA LEU A 118 -3.69 -27.73 -13.40
C LEU A 118 -4.95 -27.43 -12.58
N ALA A 119 -4.85 -26.55 -11.58
CA ALA A 119 -6.00 -26.16 -10.79
C ALA A 119 -7.09 -25.47 -11.63
N GLU A 120 -6.67 -24.54 -12.49
CA GLU A 120 -7.58 -23.83 -13.39
C GLU A 120 -8.11 -24.72 -14.52
N ALA A 121 -7.33 -25.71 -14.96
CA ALA A 121 -7.79 -26.74 -15.90
C ALA A 121 -8.72 -27.79 -15.25
N GLY A 122 -8.90 -27.76 -13.93
CA GLY A 122 -9.71 -28.75 -13.21
C GLY A 122 -9.07 -30.13 -13.08
N THR A 123 -7.76 -30.24 -13.32
CA THR A 123 -7.00 -31.50 -13.26
C THR A 123 -6.52 -31.74 -11.82
N ALA A 124 -7.32 -32.48 -11.05
CA ALA A 124 -7.02 -32.81 -9.67
C ALA A 124 -5.95 -33.92 -9.55
N ILE A 125 -5.25 -33.90 -8.42
CA ILE A 125 -4.45 -35.04 -7.95
C ILE A 125 -5.40 -36.20 -7.64
N ASN A 126 -5.01 -37.40 -8.03
CA ASN A 126 -5.71 -38.63 -7.68
C ASN A 126 -5.37 -39.05 -6.25
N ILE A 127 -6.37 -39.08 -5.37
CA ILE A 127 -6.27 -39.50 -3.97
C ILE A 127 -6.69 -40.96 -3.88
N THR A 128 -5.74 -41.86 -3.60
CA THR A 128 -6.02 -43.31 -3.61
C THR A 128 -6.28 -43.91 -2.24
N ASP A 129 -6.07 -43.14 -1.17
CA ASP A 129 -6.32 -43.51 0.23
C ASP A 129 -6.61 -42.26 1.05
N ALA A 130 -7.51 -42.34 2.03
CA ALA A 130 -7.94 -41.19 2.84
C ALA A 130 -6.89 -40.72 3.86
N GLY A 131 -5.83 -41.50 4.10
CA GLY A 131 -4.83 -41.21 5.11
C GLY A 131 -5.29 -41.59 6.52
N SER A 132 -4.48 -41.20 7.50
CA SER A 132 -4.75 -41.42 8.93
C SER A 132 -4.34 -40.21 9.78
N GLY A 133 -5.05 -39.99 10.88
CA GLY A 133 -4.83 -38.86 11.78
C GLY A 133 -5.65 -37.62 11.40
N SER A 134 -5.32 -36.48 12.01
CA SER A 134 -5.98 -35.21 11.72
C SER A 134 -5.16 -34.44 10.70
N HIS A 135 -5.74 -34.16 9.53
CA HIS A 135 -5.12 -33.36 8.48
C HIS A 135 -5.57 -31.91 8.58
N THR A 136 -4.64 -30.98 8.37
CA THR A 136 -4.89 -29.54 8.39
C THR A 136 -4.46 -28.95 7.06
N ILE A 137 -5.35 -28.14 6.48
CA ILE A 137 -5.07 -27.30 5.32
C ILE A 137 -4.80 -25.88 5.80
N VAL A 138 -3.74 -25.26 5.26
CA VAL A 138 -3.36 -23.89 5.59
C VAL A 138 -3.12 -23.10 4.31
N THR A 139 -3.72 -21.91 4.21
CA THR A 139 -3.48 -21.00 3.09
C THR A 139 -2.05 -20.43 3.13
N VAL A 140 -1.42 -20.31 1.97
CA VAL A 140 -0.18 -19.55 1.83
C VAL A 140 -0.57 -18.07 1.82
N ASN A 141 -0.33 -17.36 2.92
CA ASN A 141 -0.74 -15.96 3.08
C ASN A 141 0.44 -15.02 2.86
N PRO A 142 0.26 -13.82 2.26
CA PRO A 142 1.33 -12.84 2.11
C PRO A 142 1.87 -12.37 3.47
N SER A 143 3.12 -11.90 3.47
CA SER A 143 3.68 -11.13 4.59
C SER A 143 3.48 -9.63 4.32
N THR A 144 4.35 -8.76 4.83
CA THR A 144 4.37 -7.34 4.42
C THR A 144 4.69 -7.21 2.94
N ILE A 145 3.81 -6.56 2.18
CA ILE A 145 4.05 -6.28 0.76
C ILE A 145 5.00 -5.08 0.60
N ASN A 146 6.25 -5.35 0.23
CA ASN A 146 7.33 -4.36 0.20
C ASN A 146 7.44 -3.65 -1.15
N HIS A 147 7.09 -4.34 -2.25
CA HIS A 147 7.25 -3.83 -3.61
C HIS A 147 6.06 -4.21 -4.49
N ILE A 148 5.65 -3.29 -5.35
CA ILE A 148 4.59 -3.48 -6.33
C ILE A 148 5.05 -2.88 -7.65
N VAL A 149 4.96 -3.65 -8.73
CA VAL A 149 5.16 -3.18 -10.10
C VAL A 149 3.93 -3.53 -10.94
N TYR A 150 3.63 -2.70 -11.91
CA TYR A 150 2.52 -2.91 -12.84
C TYR A 150 3.08 -3.22 -14.22
N ASP A 151 2.57 -4.28 -14.85
CA ASP A 151 2.86 -4.62 -16.23
C ASP A 151 1.73 -4.13 -17.13
N THR A 152 2.02 -3.11 -17.94
CA THR A 152 1.04 -2.46 -18.82
C THR A 152 0.53 -3.37 -19.93
N ARG A 153 1.24 -4.44 -20.25
CA ARG A 153 0.86 -5.37 -21.34
C ARG A 153 -0.20 -6.35 -20.90
N SER A 154 0.02 -6.96 -19.73
CA SER A 154 -0.91 -7.92 -19.13
C SER A 154 -1.98 -7.24 -18.26
N SER A 155 -1.76 -5.98 -17.88
CA SER A 155 -2.53 -5.27 -16.86
C SER A 155 -2.46 -5.93 -15.48
N PHE A 156 -1.39 -6.68 -15.20
CA PHE A 156 -1.19 -7.35 -13.93
C PHE A 156 -0.34 -6.51 -13.00
N TYR A 157 -0.62 -6.63 -11.70
CA TYR A 157 0.29 -6.17 -10.67
C TYR A 157 1.11 -7.34 -10.17
N PHE A 158 2.43 -7.18 -10.11
CA PHE A 158 3.32 -8.09 -9.41
C PHE A 158 3.69 -7.49 -8.07
N LEU A 159 3.59 -8.30 -7.01
CA LEU A 159 3.84 -7.88 -5.64
C LEU A 159 4.91 -8.79 -5.04
N GLN A 160 5.91 -8.20 -4.37
CA GLN A 160 6.90 -8.96 -3.60
C GLN A 160 6.69 -8.69 -2.12
N ASP A 161 6.58 -9.77 -1.34
CA ASP A 161 6.44 -9.67 0.11
C ASP A 161 7.78 -9.76 0.85
N SER A 162 7.77 -9.49 2.15
CA SER A 162 8.97 -9.51 2.99
C SER A 162 9.59 -10.89 3.19
N LYS A 163 8.91 -11.96 2.74
CA LYS A 163 9.42 -13.33 2.68
C LYS A 163 9.89 -13.71 1.27
N GLY A 164 9.92 -12.75 0.33
CA GLY A 164 10.46 -12.93 -1.02
C GLY A 164 9.53 -13.62 -1.98
N ARG A 165 8.31 -13.94 -1.53
CA ARG A 165 7.31 -14.51 -2.40
C ARG A 165 6.84 -13.44 -3.36
N VAL A 166 6.67 -13.86 -4.60
CA VAL A 166 6.10 -13.03 -5.65
C VAL A 166 4.66 -13.47 -5.86
N TRP A 167 3.79 -12.49 -5.95
CA TRP A 167 2.36 -12.63 -6.18
C TRP A 167 2.01 -11.90 -7.46
N PHE A 168 0.98 -12.34 -8.16
CA PHE A 168 0.40 -11.58 -9.25
C PHE A 168 -1.09 -11.37 -9.03
N TYR A 169 -1.57 -10.16 -9.29
CA TYR A 169 -2.97 -9.79 -9.28
C TYR A 169 -3.41 -9.45 -10.71
N ASN A 170 -4.38 -10.19 -11.22
CA ASN A 170 -4.87 -10.08 -12.60
C ASN A 170 -6.12 -9.19 -12.75
N GLY A 171 -6.45 -8.41 -11.72
CA GLY A 171 -7.69 -7.61 -11.65
C GLY A 171 -8.89 -8.35 -11.05
N THR A 172 -8.81 -9.67 -10.84
CA THR A 172 -9.89 -10.47 -10.22
C THR A 172 -9.39 -11.30 -9.03
N SER A 173 -8.23 -11.93 -9.17
CA SER A 173 -7.65 -12.84 -8.17
C SER A 173 -6.17 -12.57 -7.97
N THR A 174 -5.70 -12.71 -6.75
CA THR A 174 -4.26 -12.69 -6.43
C THR A 174 -3.77 -14.09 -6.19
N ASN A 175 -2.75 -14.49 -6.93
CA ASN A 175 -2.19 -15.84 -6.90
C ASN A 175 -0.69 -15.81 -6.61
N LEU A 176 -0.21 -16.89 -5.98
CA LEU A 176 1.22 -17.09 -5.72
C LEU A 176 1.92 -17.46 -7.03
N LEU A 177 2.98 -16.74 -7.36
CA LEU A 177 3.92 -17.15 -8.39
C LEU A 177 4.91 -18.12 -7.74
N HIS A 178 4.60 -19.42 -7.84
CA HIS A 178 5.25 -20.45 -7.03
C HIS A 178 6.74 -20.57 -7.31
N ASN A 179 7.55 -20.40 -6.27
CA ASN A 179 8.97 -20.70 -6.31
C ASN A 179 9.23 -21.95 -5.46
N SER A 180 9.43 -23.10 -6.10
CA SER A 180 9.66 -24.38 -5.41
C SER A 180 10.92 -24.38 -4.52
N ALA A 181 11.85 -23.44 -4.69
CA ALA A 181 13.02 -23.29 -3.82
C ALA A 181 12.71 -22.57 -2.49
N LEU A 182 11.61 -21.80 -2.42
CA LEU A 182 11.18 -21.04 -1.25
C LEU A 182 9.91 -21.63 -0.63
N ASP A 183 8.92 -21.89 -1.46
CA ASP A 183 7.57 -22.29 -1.10
C ASP A 183 7.48 -23.81 -0.96
N THR A 184 8.08 -24.30 0.12
CA THR A 184 8.20 -25.72 0.46
C THR A 184 7.18 -26.17 1.49
N GLY A 185 6.08 -25.45 1.71
CA GLY A 185 5.02 -25.81 2.67
C GLY A 185 5.43 -25.85 4.16
N ASN A 186 6.68 -25.56 4.50
CA ASN A 186 7.20 -25.55 5.88
C ASN A 186 7.50 -24.13 6.42
N ASN A 187 7.25 -23.08 5.63
CA ASN A 187 7.56 -21.68 5.96
C ASN A 187 9.04 -21.41 6.31
N THR A 188 9.98 -22.21 5.80
CA THR A 188 11.42 -21.95 5.94
C THR A 188 11.88 -21.05 4.80
N PHE A 189 12.24 -19.81 5.12
CA PHE A 189 12.59 -18.78 4.15
C PHE A 189 14.09 -18.47 4.18
N THR A 190 14.89 -19.25 3.45
CA THR A 190 16.34 -19.03 3.37
C THR A 190 16.65 -17.98 2.30
N ASN A 191 17.40 -16.94 2.67
CA ASN A 191 17.77 -15.85 1.76
C ASN A 191 16.58 -15.23 1.01
N ALA A 192 15.45 -15.14 1.68
CA ALA A 192 14.20 -14.83 1.01
C ALA A 192 13.73 -13.40 1.21
N THR A 193 14.39 -12.53 1.98
CA THR A 193 13.81 -11.20 2.25
C THR A 193 13.56 -10.41 0.96
N GLY A 194 12.30 -10.12 0.65
CA GLY A 194 11.92 -9.39 -0.57
C GLY A 194 12.23 -7.91 -0.44
N ASN A 195 13.23 -7.47 -1.20
CA ASN A 195 13.91 -6.18 -1.01
C ASN A 195 13.86 -5.31 -2.27
N GLY A 196 13.37 -5.82 -3.39
CA GLY A 196 13.33 -5.12 -4.67
C GLY A 196 12.58 -5.90 -5.73
N LEU A 197 11.85 -5.18 -6.59
CA LEU A 197 11.11 -5.76 -7.70
C LEU A 197 11.14 -4.77 -8.87
N VAL A 198 11.53 -5.24 -10.05
CA VAL A 198 11.50 -4.43 -11.28
C VAL A 198 11.16 -5.30 -12.48
N LEU A 199 10.42 -4.72 -13.41
CA LEU A 199 10.01 -5.35 -14.66
C LEU A 199 10.96 -4.93 -15.77
N PHE A 200 11.77 -5.84 -16.30
CA PHE A 200 12.77 -5.56 -17.34
C PHE A 200 12.36 -6.18 -18.68
N LYS A 201 12.35 -5.37 -19.75
CA LYS A 201 12.02 -5.84 -21.10
C LYS A 201 13.19 -6.58 -21.72
N GLN A 202 12.90 -7.59 -22.54
CA GLN A 202 13.95 -8.31 -23.25
C GLN A 202 14.64 -7.45 -24.30
N ASN A 203 13.88 -6.72 -25.14
CA ASN A 203 14.38 -5.65 -26.02
C ASN A 203 13.19 -4.75 -26.42
N ASP A 204 13.42 -3.67 -27.18
CA ASP A 204 12.38 -2.71 -27.59
C ASP A 204 11.23 -3.31 -28.45
N THR A 205 11.46 -4.48 -29.04
CA THR A 205 10.54 -5.15 -29.97
C THR A 205 10.00 -6.48 -29.42
N ALA A 206 10.51 -6.95 -28.27
CA ALA A 206 10.24 -8.28 -27.76
C ALA A 206 8.95 -8.32 -26.95
N SER A 207 8.21 -9.41 -27.12
CA SER A 207 7.05 -9.75 -26.30
C SER A 207 7.43 -10.32 -24.92
N THR A 208 8.69 -10.73 -24.74
CA THR A 208 9.23 -11.29 -23.49
C THR A 208 9.65 -10.20 -22.54
N TYR A 209 9.24 -10.35 -21.28
CA TYR A 209 9.69 -9.51 -20.20
C TYR A 209 10.09 -10.41 -19.04
N TYR A 210 11.05 -9.92 -18.28
CA TYR A 210 11.57 -10.58 -17.10
C TYR A 210 11.20 -9.79 -15.87
N LEU A 211 10.71 -10.49 -14.85
CA LEU A 211 10.55 -9.91 -13.53
C LEU A 211 11.81 -10.23 -12.72
N LEU A 212 12.53 -9.19 -12.29
CA LEU A 212 13.68 -9.34 -11.42
C LEU A 212 13.22 -9.18 -9.98
N ALA A 213 13.33 -10.26 -9.20
CA ALA A 213 12.97 -10.30 -7.80
C ALA A 213 14.24 -10.32 -6.93
N PHE A 214 14.52 -9.21 -6.27
CA PHE A 214 15.67 -9.07 -5.39
C PHE A 214 15.34 -9.67 -4.03
N ARG A 215 16.08 -10.70 -3.63
CA ARG A 215 15.93 -11.41 -2.37
C ARG A 215 17.22 -11.41 -1.57
N ASN A 216 17.27 -10.66 -0.48
CA ASN A 216 18.39 -10.66 0.47
C ASN A 216 19.78 -10.41 -0.18
N ALA A 217 20.48 -11.46 -0.62
CA ALA A 217 21.80 -11.40 -1.26
C ALA A 217 21.79 -11.83 -2.74
N LEU A 218 20.61 -12.05 -3.32
CA LEU A 218 20.41 -12.66 -4.62
C LEU A 218 19.42 -11.87 -5.47
N ILE A 219 19.56 -11.96 -6.77
CA ILE A 219 18.56 -11.56 -7.76
C ILE A 219 18.04 -12.84 -8.40
N ASP A 220 16.73 -13.08 -8.28
CA ASP A 220 16.04 -14.07 -9.10
C ASP A 220 15.55 -13.41 -10.37
N ILE A 221 15.48 -14.19 -11.44
CA ILE A 221 14.84 -13.75 -12.69
C ILE A 221 13.75 -14.72 -13.09
N ILE A 222 12.62 -14.15 -13.49
CA ILE A 222 11.38 -14.88 -13.76
C ILE A 222 10.95 -14.49 -15.16
N ASP A 223 10.82 -15.48 -16.05
CA ASP A 223 10.22 -15.25 -17.35
C ASP A 223 8.69 -15.10 -17.19
N ILE A 224 8.19 -13.93 -17.56
CA ILE A 224 6.78 -13.58 -17.52
C ILE A 224 6.24 -13.28 -18.93
N TYR A 225 6.65 -14.11 -19.89
CA TYR A 225 6.08 -14.17 -21.24
C TYR A 225 4.58 -14.46 -21.21
N SER A 226 3.82 -13.78 -22.08
CA SER A 226 2.37 -13.89 -22.36
C SER A 226 1.40 -14.19 -21.19
N THR A 227 0.19 -13.62 -21.24
CA THR A 227 -0.84 -13.86 -20.21
C THR A 227 -1.24 -15.34 -20.02
N ALA A 228 -0.92 -16.23 -20.96
CA ALA A 228 -1.21 -17.65 -20.87
C ALA A 228 -0.15 -18.44 -20.06
N ASP A 229 1.13 -18.01 -20.10
CA ASP A 229 2.26 -18.80 -19.57
C ASP A 229 2.70 -18.39 -18.16
N LEU A 230 2.13 -17.30 -17.61
CA LEU A 230 2.31 -16.88 -16.20
C LEU A 230 1.89 -17.94 -15.18
N LYS A 231 1.18 -18.98 -15.63
CA LYS A 231 0.69 -20.09 -14.81
C LYS A 231 1.73 -21.21 -14.65
N THR A 232 2.84 -21.15 -15.40
CA THR A 232 4.04 -22.00 -15.28
C THR A 232 5.30 -21.18 -15.63
N PRO A 233 5.62 -20.13 -14.85
CA PRO A 233 6.75 -19.26 -15.16
C PRO A 233 8.08 -20.03 -15.06
N VAL A 234 9.04 -19.69 -15.92
CA VAL A 234 10.42 -20.20 -15.80
C VAL A 234 11.15 -19.35 -14.76
N TRP A 235 11.51 -19.96 -13.64
CA TRP A 235 12.15 -19.29 -12.51
C TRP A 235 13.63 -19.69 -12.39
N SER A 236 14.52 -18.71 -12.53
CA SER A 236 15.96 -18.86 -12.32
C SER A 236 16.33 -18.30 -10.95
N ASN A 237 16.48 -19.21 -9.97
CA ASN A 237 16.83 -18.88 -8.59
C ASN A 237 18.30 -18.46 -8.46
N GLY A 238 18.56 -17.33 -7.80
CA GLY A 238 19.92 -16.84 -7.56
C GLY A 238 20.69 -16.56 -8.84
N TRP A 239 20.01 -16.03 -9.85
CA TRP A 239 20.58 -15.72 -11.17
C TRP A 239 21.80 -14.79 -11.08
N GLN A 240 21.76 -13.80 -10.20
CA GLN A 240 22.92 -12.95 -9.89
C GLN A 240 23.09 -12.75 -8.38
N SER A 241 24.31 -12.44 -7.97
CA SER A 241 24.67 -12.17 -6.57
C SER A 241 24.79 -10.66 -6.29
N LEU A 242 24.39 -10.28 -5.08
CA LEU A 242 24.49 -8.92 -4.55
C LEU A 242 25.68 -8.82 -3.59
N SER A 243 26.17 -7.60 -3.38
CA SER A 243 27.15 -7.22 -2.37
C SER A 243 26.58 -7.33 -0.95
N THR A 244 25.24 -7.26 -0.80
CA THR A 244 24.56 -7.50 0.47
C THR A 244 24.82 -8.93 0.98
N GLY A 245 25.16 -9.05 2.26
CA GLY A 245 25.47 -10.34 2.87
C GLY A 245 24.20 -11.14 3.17
N SER A 246 24.30 -12.46 3.07
CA SER A 246 23.24 -13.39 3.47
C SER A 246 22.73 -13.09 4.89
N GLY A 247 21.45 -12.76 4.99
CA GLY A 247 20.73 -12.49 6.24
C GLY A 247 20.49 -11.01 6.51
N THR A 248 20.95 -10.13 5.62
CA THR A 248 20.82 -8.67 5.77
C THR A 248 19.66 -8.14 4.93
N ALA A 249 18.65 -7.59 5.57
CA ALA A 249 17.46 -7.03 4.92
C ALA A 249 17.70 -5.63 4.30
N ASN A 250 18.80 -5.43 3.58
CA ASN A 250 19.04 -4.17 2.88
C ASN A 250 18.06 -4.02 1.72
N ARG A 251 17.56 -2.81 1.52
CA ARG A 251 16.66 -2.52 0.41
C ARG A 251 17.44 -2.54 -0.91
N HIS A 252 16.85 -3.17 -1.93
CA HIS A 252 17.32 -3.21 -3.31
C HIS A 252 16.34 -2.49 -4.21
N HIS A 253 16.07 -1.23 -3.89
CA HIS A 253 15.16 -0.45 -4.71
C HIS A 253 15.73 -0.34 -6.12
N ALA A 254 14.95 -0.80 -7.10
CA ALA A 254 15.36 -0.87 -8.48
C ALA A 254 14.40 -0.05 -9.35
N ILE A 255 14.98 0.64 -10.34
CA ILE A 255 14.26 1.42 -11.35
C ILE A 255 14.87 1.12 -12.73
N ILE A 256 14.11 1.39 -13.79
CA ILE A 256 14.65 1.44 -15.14
C ILE A 256 14.83 2.90 -15.51
N GLY A 257 16.05 3.29 -15.82
CA GLY A 257 16.34 4.62 -16.31
C GLY A 257 15.80 4.83 -17.72
N GLN A 258 15.66 6.09 -18.14
CA GLN A 258 15.26 6.42 -19.52
C GLN A 258 16.20 5.86 -20.62
N ASP A 259 17.40 5.43 -20.25
CA ASP A 259 18.41 4.76 -21.09
C ASP A 259 18.21 3.24 -21.19
N GLY A 260 17.15 2.70 -20.58
CA GLY A 260 16.85 1.27 -20.59
C GLY A 260 17.73 0.44 -19.66
N ILE A 261 18.52 1.06 -18.77
CA ILE A 261 19.37 0.36 -17.81
C ILE A 261 18.60 0.17 -16.51
N VAL A 262 18.68 -1.02 -15.91
CA VAL A 262 18.20 -1.24 -14.55
C VAL A 262 19.25 -0.70 -13.58
N TYR A 263 18.85 0.22 -12.71
CA TYR A 263 19.65 0.69 -11.59
C TYR A 263 19.07 0.17 -10.30
N PHE A 264 19.90 -0.26 -9.36
CA PHE A 264 19.42 -0.75 -8.06
C PHE A 264 20.35 -0.38 -6.90
N THR A 265 19.79 -0.24 -5.70
CA THR A 265 20.57 -0.05 -4.47
C THR A 265 21.12 -1.36 -3.93
N ASP A 266 22.32 -1.36 -3.38
CA ASP A 266 22.88 -2.51 -2.69
C ASP A 266 23.97 -2.09 -1.69
N LYS A 267 23.64 -2.07 -0.39
CA LYS A 267 24.48 -1.43 0.65
C LYS A 267 24.82 0.02 0.26
N PHE A 268 26.10 0.36 0.19
CA PHE A 268 26.62 1.65 -0.24
C PHE A 268 26.91 1.68 -1.75
N TYR A 269 26.45 0.70 -2.53
CA TYR A 269 26.65 0.63 -3.96
C TYR A 269 25.36 0.93 -4.75
N VAL A 270 25.55 1.54 -5.91
CA VAL A 270 24.60 1.50 -7.03
C VAL A 270 25.04 0.38 -7.96
N GLY A 271 24.16 -0.59 -8.19
CA GLY A 271 24.34 -1.64 -9.18
C GLY A 271 23.61 -1.33 -10.49
N THR A 272 24.06 -1.97 -11.57
CA THR A 272 23.49 -1.83 -12.91
C THR A 272 23.31 -3.18 -13.60
N LEU A 273 22.27 -3.26 -14.43
CA LEU A 273 22.09 -4.31 -15.44
C LEU A 273 21.70 -3.66 -16.76
N LYS A 274 22.47 -3.95 -17.80
CA LYS A 274 22.35 -3.35 -19.13
C LYS A 274 22.39 -4.43 -20.21
N GLU A 275 21.49 -4.35 -21.19
CA GLU A 275 21.61 -5.11 -22.43
C GLU A 275 22.84 -4.63 -23.24
N ASN A 276 23.65 -5.56 -23.74
CA ASN A 276 24.80 -5.23 -24.57
C ASN A 276 24.35 -4.74 -25.94
N SER A 277 25.04 -3.72 -26.47
CA SER A 277 24.68 -3.11 -27.75
C SER A 277 24.61 -4.13 -28.88
N GLY A 278 23.50 -4.13 -29.62
CA GLY A 278 23.25 -5.05 -30.74
C GLY A 278 22.92 -6.48 -30.33
N GLN A 279 22.71 -6.76 -29.04
CA GLN A 279 22.24 -8.05 -28.54
C GLN A 279 20.74 -7.99 -28.22
N THR A 280 20.18 -9.14 -27.85
CA THR A 280 18.87 -9.23 -27.21
C THR A 280 19.10 -9.86 -25.86
N PHE A 281 18.61 -9.25 -24.79
CA PHE A 281 18.81 -9.75 -23.43
C PHE A 281 18.37 -11.21 -23.32
N ASP A 282 19.28 -12.06 -22.89
CA ASP A 282 18.99 -13.45 -22.58
C ASP A 282 19.70 -13.80 -21.27
N PRO A 283 18.95 -14.06 -20.18
CA PRO A 283 19.55 -14.34 -18.90
C PRO A 283 20.38 -15.63 -18.87
N ALA A 284 20.19 -16.54 -19.83
CA ALA A 284 21.01 -17.73 -19.97
C ALA A 284 22.34 -17.46 -20.69
N ASN A 285 22.48 -16.32 -21.37
CA ASN A 285 23.67 -15.97 -22.15
C ASN A 285 24.30 -14.66 -21.66
N GLY A 286 25.35 -14.79 -20.83
CA GLY A 286 26.11 -13.66 -20.28
C GLY A 286 26.77 -12.74 -21.30
N ALA A 287 26.86 -13.11 -22.58
CA ALA A 287 27.35 -12.21 -23.64
C ALA A 287 26.30 -11.15 -24.06
N THR A 288 25.03 -11.33 -23.70
CA THR A 288 23.94 -10.44 -24.10
C THR A 288 23.72 -9.26 -23.15
N PHE A 289 24.37 -9.25 -21.99
CA PHE A 289 24.22 -8.20 -20.99
C PHE A 289 25.52 -7.91 -20.24
N THR A 290 25.55 -6.76 -19.57
CA THR A 290 26.56 -6.37 -18.60
C THR A 290 25.88 -6.19 -17.25
N TYR A 291 26.37 -6.89 -16.24
CA TYR A 291 25.90 -6.82 -14.86
C TYR A 291 27.03 -6.33 -13.95
N SER A 292 26.71 -5.42 -13.04
CA SER A 292 27.59 -5.01 -11.96
C SER A 292 26.78 -4.71 -10.71
N ASN A 293 27.14 -5.31 -9.58
CA ASN A 293 26.56 -5.02 -8.26
C ASN A 293 27.29 -3.88 -7.51
N ALA A 294 28.26 -3.24 -8.17
CA ALA A 294 29.10 -2.20 -7.61
C ALA A 294 29.58 -1.25 -8.72
N SER A 295 28.64 -0.66 -9.48
CA SER A 295 28.97 0.27 -10.56
C SER A 295 29.45 1.61 -10.03
N LEU A 296 28.95 2.02 -8.87
CA LEU A 296 29.39 3.21 -8.16
C LEU A 296 29.20 3.04 -6.65
N ASP A 297 30.05 3.66 -5.84
CA ASP A 297 30.04 3.56 -4.38
C ASP A 297 29.91 4.91 -3.68
N THR A 298 29.06 4.96 -2.66
CA THR A 298 29.00 6.03 -1.67
C THR A 298 29.99 5.74 -0.54
N PRO A 299 30.19 6.65 0.44
CA PRO A 299 30.94 6.31 1.66
C PRO A 299 30.47 4.99 2.29
N SER A 300 31.41 4.18 2.78
CA SER A 300 31.18 2.77 3.14
C SER A 300 30.23 2.56 4.33
N ASP A 301 29.94 3.61 5.10
CA ASP A 301 28.98 3.63 6.19
C ASP A 301 27.57 4.10 5.78
N GLU A 302 27.37 4.47 4.51
CA GLU A 302 26.05 4.68 3.94
C GLU A 302 25.32 3.35 3.66
N VAL A 303 23.99 3.38 3.73
CA VAL A 303 23.13 2.29 3.29
C VAL A 303 22.04 2.88 2.40
N LEU A 304 22.21 2.76 1.09
CA LEU A 304 21.27 3.24 0.08
C LEU A 304 19.92 2.50 0.18
N ASN A 305 18.83 3.25 0.03
CA ASN A 305 17.45 2.71 0.10
C ASN A 305 16.60 3.09 -1.09
N HIS A 306 16.98 4.14 -1.80
CA HIS A 306 16.19 4.66 -2.89
C HIS A 306 17.07 5.25 -3.99
N LEU A 307 16.53 5.14 -5.20
CA LEU A 307 17.00 5.75 -6.41
C LEU A 307 15.80 6.50 -6.99
N GLU A 308 16.04 7.65 -7.59
CA GLU A 308 15.04 8.34 -8.39
C GLU A 308 15.74 9.12 -9.50
N GLU A 309 15.09 9.21 -10.65
CA GLU A 309 15.64 9.91 -11.81
C GLU A 309 15.33 11.41 -11.73
N LEU A 310 16.33 12.25 -12.03
CA LEU A 310 16.16 13.69 -12.25
C LEU A 310 16.94 14.13 -13.49
N GLY A 311 16.25 14.19 -14.63
CA GLY A 311 16.89 14.44 -15.92
C GLY A 311 17.91 13.35 -16.22
N ILE A 312 19.14 13.73 -16.57
CA ILE A 312 20.21 12.74 -16.82
C ILE A 312 20.72 12.07 -15.54
N ASN A 313 20.43 12.60 -14.35
CA ASN A 313 21.00 12.07 -13.12
C ASN A 313 20.14 10.96 -12.52
N ILE A 314 20.81 9.95 -11.95
CA ILE A 314 20.23 9.05 -10.95
C ILE A 314 20.58 9.61 -9.58
N LEU A 315 19.59 9.89 -8.76
CA LEU A 315 19.75 10.35 -7.39
C LEU A 315 19.75 9.16 -6.44
N ALA A 316 20.88 8.85 -5.83
CA ALA A 316 20.99 7.81 -4.81
C ALA A 316 20.89 8.41 -3.41
N ALA A 317 20.11 7.80 -2.52
CA ALA A 317 19.98 8.25 -1.14
C ALA A 317 19.77 7.10 -0.14
N GLY A 318 20.21 7.31 1.10
CA GLY A 318 20.34 6.26 2.10
C GLY A 318 19.93 6.63 3.53
N ASN A 319 20.06 5.64 4.42
CA ASN A 319 19.59 5.69 5.80
C ASN A 319 20.57 6.37 6.76
N SER A 320 21.86 6.41 6.43
CA SER A 320 22.90 6.77 7.40
C SER A 320 23.19 8.26 7.40
N PHE A 321 23.24 8.88 6.22
CA PHE A 321 23.53 10.30 6.08
C PHE A 321 22.31 11.14 5.71
N ASN A 322 22.55 12.44 5.61
CA ASN A 322 21.62 13.47 5.17
C ASN A 322 21.99 13.96 3.76
N LYS A 323 22.45 13.06 2.89
CA LYS A 323 22.98 13.38 1.56
C LYS A 323 22.25 12.61 0.46
N ILE A 324 21.98 13.29 -0.64
CA ILE A 324 21.57 12.69 -1.91
C ILE A 324 22.77 12.78 -2.85
N TYR A 325 23.11 11.69 -3.51
CA TYR A 325 24.27 11.54 -4.37
C TYR A 325 23.81 11.49 -5.84
N PRO A 326 23.91 12.58 -6.62
CA PRO A 326 23.55 12.58 -8.02
C PRO A 326 24.65 11.92 -8.87
N TRP A 327 24.28 11.00 -9.75
CA TRP A 327 25.19 10.37 -10.70
C TRP A 327 24.69 10.58 -12.13
N ASP A 328 25.56 11.07 -13.00
CA ASP A 328 25.28 11.27 -14.43
C ASP A 328 25.28 9.96 -15.25
N ARG A 329 25.38 8.80 -14.58
CA ARG A 329 25.37 7.44 -15.13
C ARG A 329 26.64 7.02 -15.88
N THR A 330 27.62 7.92 -15.99
CA THR A 330 28.80 7.70 -16.85
C THR A 330 30.12 8.00 -16.15
N SER A 331 30.12 8.96 -15.24
CA SER A 331 31.28 9.35 -14.46
C SER A 331 31.63 8.29 -13.42
N ASP A 332 32.92 8.13 -13.13
CA ASP A 332 33.44 7.21 -12.10
C ASP A 332 33.23 7.71 -10.66
N SER A 333 32.53 8.83 -10.48
CA SER A 333 32.21 9.40 -9.16
C SER A 333 30.87 10.14 -9.18
N PHE A 334 30.28 10.32 -8.00
CA PHE A 334 29.08 11.14 -7.85
C PHE A 334 29.40 12.63 -8.03
N ASN A 335 28.42 13.38 -8.53
CA ASN A 335 28.43 14.84 -8.46
C ASN A 335 28.37 15.30 -6.99
N THR A 336 28.58 16.60 -6.77
CA THR A 336 28.48 17.20 -5.43
C THR A 336 27.18 16.79 -4.75
N PRO A 337 27.24 16.12 -3.57
CA PRO A 337 26.04 15.66 -2.88
C PRO A 337 25.14 16.82 -2.47
N ILE A 338 23.84 16.61 -2.57
CA ILE A 338 22.82 17.56 -2.12
C ILE A 338 22.52 17.29 -0.65
N GLU A 339 22.65 18.30 0.21
CA GLU A 339 22.39 18.16 1.64
C GLU A 339 20.90 18.33 1.97
N VAL A 340 20.39 17.43 2.81
CA VAL A 340 19.05 17.47 3.39
C VAL A 340 19.17 17.88 4.88
N PRO A 341 18.25 18.66 5.44
CA PRO A 341 18.31 19.05 6.86
C PRO A 341 18.20 17.89 7.87
N GLU A 342 17.77 16.71 7.43
CA GLU A 342 17.60 15.52 8.27
C GLU A 342 18.38 14.33 7.71
N LYS A 343 18.97 13.54 8.61
CA LYS A 343 19.55 12.24 8.27
C LYS A 343 18.45 11.24 7.94
N SER A 344 18.83 10.16 7.27
CA SER A 344 17.96 9.02 6.98
C SER A 344 16.90 9.34 5.92
N ILE A 345 17.34 9.40 4.68
CA ILE A 345 16.49 9.62 3.51
C ILE A 345 15.87 8.28 3.12
N LYS A 346 14.55 8.19 3.27
CA LYS A 346 13.80 6.94 3.09
C LYS A 346 13.34 6.75 1.65
N ARG A 347 12.85 7.81 1.01
CA ARG A 347 12.23 7.78 -0.32
C ARG A 347 12.47 9.09 -1.05
N LEU A 348 12.54 8.98 -2.36
CA LEU A 348 12.57 10.09 -3.30
C LEU A 348 11.44 9.89 -4.30
N LYS A 349 10.80 10.96 -4.78
CA LYS A 349 9.87 10.86 -5.90
C LYS A 349 9.96 12.06 -6.81
N ASN A 350 10.19 11.83 -8.09
CA ASN A 350 10.13 12.88 -9.11
C ASN A 350 8.68 13.11 -9.53
N ILE A 351 8.22 14.36 -9.44
CA ILE A 351 6.96 14.82 -10.00
C ILE A 351 7.22 16.13 -10.72
N GLY A 352 7.14 16.11 -12.06
CA GLY A 352 7.29 17.32 -12.87
C GLY A 352 8.66 18.01 -12.74
N GLY A 353 9.74 17.27 -12.48
CA GLY A 353 11.10 17.82 -12.30
C GLY A 353 11.38 18.31 -10.87
N ILE A 354 10.46 18.10 -9.94
CA ILE A 354 10.65 18.35 -8.50
C ILE A 354 10.78 17.00 -7.81
N ILE A 355 11.89 16.82 -7.09
CA ILE A 355 12.12 15.63 -6.26
C ILE A 355 11.58 15.91 -4.87
N TYR A 356 10.55 15.15 -4.47
CA TYR A 356 10.05 15.10 -3.10
C TYR A 356 10.89 14.12 -2.29
N ILE A 357 11.27 14.53 -1.09
CA ILE A 357 12.22 13.82 -0.23
C ILE A 357 11.53 13.50 1.10
N LEU A 358 11.39 12.21 1.39
CA LEU A 358 10.96 11.73 2.71
C LEU A 358 12.19 11.38 3.53
N ALA A 359 12.48 12.18 4.56
CA ALA A 359 13.64 12.01 5.42
C ALA A 359 13.25 11.96 6.90
N GLY A 360 14.17 11.47 7.73
CA GLY A 360 14.01 11.42 9.17
C GLY A 360 12.76 10.63 9.62
N THR A 361 12.27 11.00 10.79
CA THR A 361 11.16 10.33 11.48
C THR A 361 10.15 11.31 12.07
N LEU A 362 10.30 12.62 11.79
CA LEU A 362 9.45 13.68 12.34
C LEU A 362 8.28 14.05 11.41
N GLY A 363 8.21 13.47 10.21
CA GLY A 363 7.14 13.76 9.25
C GLY A 363 7.39 14.96 8.34
N ASN A 364 8.60 15.55 8.38
CA ASN A 364 8.98 16.63 7.47
C ASN A 364 9.23 16.10 6.06
N ILE A 365 8.86 16.91 5.07
CA ILE A 365 9.02 16.61 3.65
C ILE A 365 9.77 17.77 3.02
N TYR A 366 10.79 17.45 2.23
CA TYR A 366 11.61 18.42 1.53
C TYR A 366 11.46 18.26 0.03
N THR A 367 11.89 19.28 -0.71
CA THR A 367 11.97 19.23 -2.17
C THR A 367 13.33 19.68 -2.68
N THR A 368 13.77 19.16 -3.82
CA THR A 368 14.92 19.66 -4.57
C THR A 368 14.66 19.64 -6.07
N GLN A 369 15.36 20.51 -6.79
CA GLN A 369 15.49 20.50 -8.26
C GLN A 369 16.91 20.16 -8.71
N GLY A 370 17.72 19.56 -7.82
CA GLY A 370 19.05 19.01 -8.16
C GLY A 370 20.26 19.77 -7.65
N SER A 371 20.08 20.86 -6.90
CA SER A 371 21.22 21.67 -6.39
C SER A 371 21.11 22.06 -4.92
N TYR A 372 19.90 22.28 -4.41
CA TYR A 372 19.64 22.62 -3.01
C TYR A 372 18.31 22.04 -2.54
N THR A 373 18.12 21.94 -1.23
CA THR A 373 16.87 21.46 -0.62
C THR A 373 16.06 22.62 -0.03
N ARG A 374 14.74 22.45 -0.02
CA ARG A 374 13.79 23.36 0.64
C ARG A 374 12.83 22.55 1.48
N PHE A 375 12.45 23.07 2.63
CA PHE A 375 11.28 22.56 3.35
C PHE A 375 10.04 22.75 2.48
N PHE A 376 9.22 21.71 2.37
CA PHE A 376 7.99 21.73 1.60
C PHE A 376 6.76 21.74 2.52
N THR A 377 6.57 20.67 3.29
CA THR A 377 5.48 20.55 4.25
C THR A 377 5.81 19.52 5.33
N LYS A 378 4.91 19.31 6.29
CA LYS A 378 5.06 18.34 7.38
C LYS A 378 3.72 17.66 7.66
N ILE A 379 3.72 16.35 7.94
CA ILE A 379 2.56 15.70 8.57
C ILE A 379 2.34 16.37 9.94
N PRO A 380 1.22 17.08 10.17
CA PRO A 380 1.05 17.87 11.38
C PRO A 380 1.24 17.06 12.67
N ASP A 381 1.92 17.65 13.66
CA ASP A 381 2.31 16.94 14.89
C ASP A 381 1.10 16.39 15.66
N TYR A 382 -0.04 17.09 15.64
CA TYR A 382 -1.25 16.62 16.31
C TYR A 382 -1.91 15.43 15.58
N LEU A 383 -1.63 15.24 14.29
CA LEU A 383 -2.03 14.04 13.56
C LEU A 383 -1.06 12.90 13.78
N SER A 384 0.22 13.19 13.92
CA SER A 384 1.25 12.15 13.97
C SER A 384 1.65 11.73 15.38
N ASN A 385 1.58 12.63 16.36
CA ASN A 385 1.88 12.41 17.78
C ASN A 385 0.97 13.27 18.69
N ASN A 386 -0.18 12.72 19.06
CA ASN A 386 -1.11 13.37 20.00
C ASN A 386 -0.83 13.04 21.49
N SER A 387 0.34 12.48 21.84
CA SER A 387 0.64 12.04 23.22
C SER A 387 0.98 13.18 24.18
N GLY A 388 1.22 14.40 23.67
CA GLY A 388 1.71 15.54 24.47
C GLY A 388 3.17 15.42 24.93
N SER A 389 3.86 14.33 24.58
CA SER A 389 5.26 14.08 24.91
C SER A 389 6.13 14.09 23.65
N VAL A 390 7.38 14.54 23.79
CA VAL A 390 8.37 14.51 22.70
C VAL A 390 8.76 13.06 22.41
N GLN A 391 8.69 12.67 21.13
CA GLN A 391 9.01 11.32 20.67
C GLN A 391 10.01 11.41 19.51
N SER A 392 11.00 10.52 19.50
CA SER A 392 12.04 10.52 18.46
C SER A 392 11.63 9.80 17.18
N ASN A 393 10.61 8.93 17.23
CA ASN A 393 10.11 8.16 16.10
C ASN A 393 8.60 8.38 15.93
N VAL A 394 8.24 9.49 15.29
CA VAL A 394 6.84 9.91 15.14
C VAL A 394 6.20 9.33 13.88
N VAL A 395 6.98 9.24 12.80
CA VAL A 395 6.54 8.76 11.50
C VAL A 395 7.47 7.64 11.03
N THR A 396 6.88 6.52 10.62
CA THR A 396 7.58 5.49 9.83
C THR A 396 7.09 5.56 8.39
N TRP A 397 7.97 6.01 7.50
CA TRP A 397 7.68 6.17 6.07
C TRP A 397 7.50 4.82 5.35
N GLY A 398 6.47 4.73 4.52
CA GLY A 398 6.08 3.57 3.74
C GLY A 398 6.39 3.71 2.25
N GLY A 399 5.39 3.43 1.41
CA GLY A 399 5.46 3.57 -0.05
C GLY A 399 5.40 5.04 -0.49
N ILE A 400 5.87 5.32 -1.71
CA ILE A 400 5.81 6.65 -2.31
C ILE A 400 5.35 6.50 -3.77
N ALA A 401 4.49 7.39 -4.23
CA ALA A 401 4.04 7.44 -5.62
C ALA A 401 3.53 8.84 -5.98
N SER A 402 3.06 9.01 -7.22
CA SER A 402 2.42 10.24 -7.69
C SER A 402 1.06 9.94 -8.30
N LEU A 403 0.05 10.74 -7.96
CA LEU A 403 -1.30 10.65 -8.49
C LEU A 403 -1.78 12.03 -8.91
N ASN A 404 -2.04 12.22 -10.21
CA ASN A 404 -2.53 13.48 -10.78
C ASN A 404 -1.69 14.70 -10.37
N GLY A 405 -0.36 14.56 -10.43
CA GLY A 405 0.59 15.63 -10.04
C GLY A 405 0.75 15.83 -8.53
N ASN A 406 0.02 15.09 -7.69
CA ASN A 406 0.13 15.13 -6.24
C ASN A 406 1.00 13.98 -5.73
N LEU A 407 1.61 14.17 -4.57
CA LEU A 407 2.43 13.15 -3.91
C LEU A 407 1.54 12.21 -3.09
N LEU A 408 1.73 10.90 -3.25
CA LEU A 408 1.18 9.88 -2.36
C LEU A 408 2.28 9.32 -1.46
N VAL A 409 2.00 9.24 -0.16
CA VAL A 409 2.95 8.74 0.84
C VAL A 409 2.25 7.79 1.79
N GLY A 410 2.75 6.56 1.90
CA GLY A 410 2.39 5.69 3.01
C GLY A 410 3.09 6.13 4.28
N ALA A 411 2.37 6.22 5.39
CA ALA A 411 2.96 6.53 6.68
C ALA A 411 2.23 5.82 7.82
N ASN A 412 3.03 5.24 8.73
CA ASN A 412 2.59 4.93 10.08
C ASN A 412 2.91 6.09 11.00
N VAL A 413 1.94 6.44 11.85
CA VAL A 413 2.09 7.47 12.87
C VAL A 413 1.62 6.96 14.24
N LEU A 414 2.05 7.65 15.30
CA LEU A 414 1.74 7.25 16.69
C LEU A 414 0.27 7.49 17.07
N THR A 415 -0.38 8.48 16.47
CA THR A 415 -1.81 8.71 16.72
C THR A 415 -2.64 7.63 16.05
N SER A 416 -3.34 6.84 16.85
CA SER A 416 -4.20 5.76 16.37
C SER A 416 -5.24 6.26 15.36
N GLY A 417 -5.47 5.47 14.31
CA GLY A 417 -6.46 5.78 13.27
C GLY A 417 -6.05 6.82 12.23
N ASN A 418 -4.84 7.40 12.35
CA ASN A 418 -4.30 8.40 11.40
C ASN A 418 -3.19 7.84 10.51
N SER A 419 -2.98 6.54 10.50
CA SER A 419 -2.00 5.90 9.62
C SER A 419 -2.65 5.43 8.33
N GLY A 420 -1.90 5.43 7.23
CA GLY A 420 -2.40 5.01 5.93
C GLY A 420 -1.66 5.65 4.76
N VAL A 421 -2.36 5.88 3.66
CA VAL A 421 -1.87 6.64 2.52
C VAL A 421 -2.28 8.10 2.69
N PHE A 422 -1.31 8.99 2.74
CA PHE A 422 -1.49 10.43 2.72
C PHE A 422 -1.40 10.92 1.28
N LYS A 423 -2.34 11.79 0.88
CA LYS A 423 -2.25 12.56 -0.36
C LYS A 423 -1.82 13.98 -0.01
N ILE A 424 -0.76 14.43 -0.65
CA ILE A 424 -0.14 15.73 -0.41
C ILE A 424 -0.14 16.50 -1.72
N TYR A 425 -0.86 17.61 -1.72
CA TYR A 425 -1.06 18.45 -2.89
C TYR A 425 0.20 19.27 -3.19
N ALA A 426 0.35 19.72 -4.44
CA ALA A 426 1.50 20.52 -4.87
C ALA A 426 1.68 21.82 -4.07
N ASP A 427 0.62 22.34 -3.45
CA ASP A 427 0.63 23.53 -2.58
C ASP A 427 0.90 23.21 -1.09
N GLY A 428 1.11 21.94 -0.75
CA GLY A 428 1.44 21.49 0.61
C GLY A 428 0.23 21.12 1.48
N ARG A 429 -1.00 21.23 0.96
CA ARG A 429 -2.21 20.68 1.63
C ARG A 429 -2.09 19.16 1.79
N ILE A 430 -2.72 18.60 2.82
CA ILE A 430 -2.63 17.17 3.15
C ILE A 430 -4.02 16.62 3.48
N ILE A 431 -4.31 15.39 3.04
CA ILE A 431 -5.40 14.55 3.54
C ILE A 431 -4.91 13.12 3.81
N ILE A 432 -5.63 12.37 4.64
CA ILE A 432 -5.48 10.91 4.71
C ILE A 432 -6.37 10.30 3.63
N ASP A 433 -5.75 9.89 2.54
CA ASP A 433 -6.43 9.46 1.33
C ASP A 433 -7.14 8.11 1.52
N GLN A 434 -6.44 7.13 2.09
CA GLN A 434 -6.95 5.79 2.35
C GLN A 434 -6.34 5.18 3.61
N ILE A 435 -7.10 4.33 4.30
CA ILE A 435 -6.64 3.50 5.42
C ILE A 435 -6.63 2.03 4.98
N PRO A 436 -5.58 1.24 5.29
CA PRO A 436 -5.55 -0.19 5.01
C PRO A 436 -6.76 -0.93 5.62
N SER A 437 -7.42 -1.78 4.82
CA SER A 437 -8.66 -2.47 5.22
C SER A 437 -8.51 -3.44 6.39
N SER A 438 -7.27 -3.85 6.71
CA SER A 438 -6.95 -4.72 7.85
C SER A 438 -6.68 -3.94 9.15
N GLY A 439 -6.74 -2.61 9.12
CA GLY A 439 -6.23 -1.76 10.20
C GLY A 439 -4.69 -1.77 10.30
N ALA A 440 -4.00 -2.33 9.30
CA ALA A 440 -2.54 -2.31 9.27
C ALA A 440 -2.00 -0.89 9.36
N ALA A 441 -0.91 -0.75 10.11
CA ALA A 441 -0.45 0.55 10.55
C ALA A 441 0.34 1.32 9.47
N ASN A 442 0.72 0.73 8.33
CA ASN A 442 1.48 1.41 7.29
C ASN A 442 1.16 0.88 5.89
N ALA A 443 1.03 1.77 4.91
CA ALA A 443 1.06 1.42 3.49
C ALA A 443 2.52 1.37 3.01
N THR A 444 3.12 0.18 2.95
CA THR A 444 4.56 -0.02 2.75
C THR A 444 5.02 0.09 1.29
N SER A 445 4.10 -0.05 0.35
CA SER A 445 4.33 0.09 -1.09
C SER A 445 3.11 0.69 -1.77
N ILE A 446 3.30 1.48 -2.83
CA ILE A 446 2.22 2.11 -3.59
C ILE A 446 2.61 2.03 -5.07
N ASN A 447 1.69 1.60 -5.91
CA ASN A 447 1.81 1.66 -7.36
C ASN A 447 0.54 2.28 -7.94
N VAL A 448 0.72 3.34 -8.73
CA VAL A 448 -0.38 4.13 -9.30
C VAL A 448 -0.52 3.78 -10.78
N GLN A 449 -1.75 3.53 -11.22
CA GLN A 449 -2.11 3.36 -12.62
C GLN A 449 -3.38 4.17 -12.92
N ASN A 450 -3.26 5.14 -13.83
CA ASN A 450 -4.32 6.12 -14.12
C ASN A 450 -4.74 6.87 -12.83
N ASN A 451 -6.04 6.88 -12.51
CA ASN A 451 -6.61 7.53 -11.32
C ASN A 451 -6.69 6.61 -10.09
N PHE A 452 -6.21 5.37 -10.19
CA PHE A 452 -6.30 4.35 -9.14
C PHE A 452 -4.91 3.90 -8.72
N TYR A 453 -4.81 3.32 -7.54
CA TYR A 453 -3.57 2.72 -7.08
C TYR A 453 -3.81 1.43 -6.28
N VAL A 454 -2.80 0.55 -6.31
CA VAL A 454 -2.66 -0.56 -5.39
C VAL A 454 -1.65 -0.16 -4.32
N PHE A 455 -1.93 -0.48 -3.07
CA PHE A 455 -0.95 -0.29 -2.00
C PHE A 455 -0.83 -1.54 -1.13
N GLY A 456 0.41 -1.89 -0.81
CA GLY A 456 0.76 -3.00 0.04
C GLY A 456 0.89 -2.57 1.49
N PHE A 457 0.67 -3.50 2.41
CA PHE A 457 0.82 -3.32 3.86
C PHE A 457 1.16 -4.68 4.52
N ALA A 458 1.19 -4.71 5.84
CA ALA A 458 1.41 -5.95 6.60
C ALA A 458 0.30 -6.98 6.31
N ASN A 459 0.69 -8.15 5.81
CA ASN A 459 -0.19 -9.28 5.52
C ASN A 459 -1.22 -9.03 4.40
N GLY A 460 -0.98 -8.10 3.48
CA GLY A 460 -1.88 -7.90 2.35
C GLY A 460 -1.60 -6.67 1.50
N ALA A 461 -2.50 -6.44 0.55
CA ALA A 461 -2.55 -5.26 -0.28
C ALA A 461 -4.01 -4.92 -0.58
N ASN A 462 -4.26 -3.65 -0.88
CA ASN A 462 -5.57 -3.15 -1.23
C ASN A 462 -5.57 -2.53 -2.62
N TYR A 463 -6.73 -2.63 -3.26
CA TYR A 463 -7.08 -1.89 -4.47
C TYR A 463 -8.37 -1.11 -4.23
N HIS A 464 -8.64 -0.10 -5.04
CA HIS A 464 -9.90 0.64 -4.98
C HIS A 464 -11.08 -0.26 -5.37
N SER A 465 -12.11 -0.28 -4.54
CA SER A 465 -13.41 -0.88 -4.85
C SER A 465 -14.25 0.09 -5.70
N THR A 466 -15.29 -0.44 -6.33
CA THR A 466 -16.39 0.34 -6.89
C THR A 466 -17.31 0.90 -5.79
N ASP A 467 -17.29 0.27 -4.61
CA ASP A 467 -18.11 0.66 -3.47
C ASP A 467 -17.54 1.89 -2.76
N ARG A 468 -18.42 2.69 -2.17
CA ARG A 468 -18.04 3.80 -1.30
C ARG A 468 -17.83 3.30 0.11
N TYR A 469 -17.06 4.05 0.90
CA TYR A 469 -16.93 3.77 2.33
C TYR A 469 -18.30 3.69 3.01
N SER A 470 -18.40 2.77 3.97
CA SER A 470 -19.60 2.46 4.73
C SER A 470 -19.39 2.82 6.21
N SER A 471 -20.40 2.62 7.05
CA SER A 471 -20.23 2.59 8.52
C SER A 471 -19.49 3.80 9.10
N PHE A 472 -19.76 5.00 8.55
CA PHE A 472 -19.15 6.26 9.01
C PHE A 472 -17.60 6.31 8.91
N GLU A 473 -17.00 5.58 7.97
CA GLU A 473 -15.52 5.50 7.84
C GLU A 473 -14.87 6.76 7.24
N THR A 474 -15.63 7.59 6.51
CA THR A 474 -15.17 8.94 6.11
C THR A 474 -15.33 9.88 7.29
N VAL A 475 -14.25 10.51 7.75
CA VAL A 475 -14.28 11.35 8.95
C VAL A 475 -13.57 12.68 8.72
N ILE A 476 -14.22 13.75 9.18
CA ILE A 476 -13.73 15.12 9.16
C ILE A 476 -13.80 15.69 10.57
N HIS A 477 -12.71 16.31 11.02
CA HIS A 477 -12.72 17.17 12.21
C HIS A 477 -12.57 18.62 11.77
N SER A 478 -13.52 19.46 12.15
CA SER A 478 -13.46 20.91 11.92
C SER A 478 -12.28 21.56 12.65
N ALA A 479 -12.10 22.86 12.44
CA ALA A 479 -11.31 23.67 13.34
C ALA A 479 -11.89 23.63 14.77
N PHE A 480 -11.05 23.87 15.76
CA PHE A 480 -11.47 24.09 17.14
C PHE A 480 -11.86 25.55 17.31
N PHE A 481 -13.14 25.83 17.11
CA PHE A 481 -13.69 27.17 17.09
C PHE A 481 -13.87 27.70 18.50
N ARG A 482 -13.48 28.96 18.70
CA ARG A 482 -13.94 29.74 19.84
C ARG A 482 -15.20 30.50 19.41
N VAL A 483 -16.35 30.05 19.90
CA VAL A 483 -17.66 30.61 19.53
C VAL A 483 -18.17 31.64 20.53
N ALA A 484 -17.58 31.68 21.72
CA ALA A 484 -18.02 32.58 22.78
C ALA A 484 -16.88 32.92 23.76
N THR A 485 -17.20 33.57 24.88
CA THR A 485 -16.24 33.87 25.95
C THR A 485 -16.58 33.10 27.22
N LYS A 486 -15.62 33.00 28.15
CA LYS A 486 -15.82 32.33 29.44
C LYS A 486 -17.00 32.90 30.25
N THR A 487 -17.31 34.18 30.11
CA THR A 487 -18.37 34.88 30.85
C THR A 487 -19.65 35.10 30.05
N LYS A 488 -19.58 34.96 28.72
CA LYS A 488 -20.74 35.01 27.81
C LYS A 488 -20.65 33.80 26.90
N LYS A 489 -21.21 32.68 27.36
CA LYS A 489 -21.23 31.42 26.62
C LYS A 489 -22.24 31.49 25.48
N GLY A 490 -21.98 30.72 24.43
CA GLY A 490 -22.84 30.62 23.26
C GLY A 490 -23.83 29.47 23.40
N SER A 491 -24.92 29.56 22.64
CA SER A 491 -25.88 28.46 22.49
C SER A 491 -26.25 28.30 21.02
N PHE A 492 -26.52 27.06 20.61
CA PHE A 492 -27.01 26.69 19.29
C PHE A 492 -28.22 25.78 19.47
N SER A 493 -29.28 26.08 18.73
CA SER A 493 -30.56 25.38 18.83
C SER A 493 -30.91 24.59 17.59
N VAL A 494 -30.35 24.98 16.44
CA VAL A 494 -30.57 24.33 15.16
C VAL A 494 -29.27 23.82 14.58
N LEU A 495 -29.30 22.60 14.04
CA LEU A 495 -28.27 22.01 13.18
C LEU A 495 -28.84 21.84 11.78
N GLU A 496 -28.15 22.40 10.78
CA GLU A 496 -28.43 22.13 9.36
C GLU A 496 -27.24 21.43 8.70
N VAL A 497 -27.54 20.48 7.81
CA VAL A 497 -26.56 19.82 6.97
C VAL A 497 -26.99 19.95 5.52
N VAL A 498 -26.14 20.59 4.71
CA VAL A 498 -26.44 20.90 3.31
C VAL A 498 -25.61 20.01 2.40
N THR A 499 -26.28 19.29 1.50
CA THR A 499 -25.65 18.46 0.46
C THR A 499 -25.72 19.13 -0.90
N ALA A 500 -24.78 18.81 -1.78
CA ALA A 500 -24.70 19.38 -3.13
C ALA A 500 -25.88 18.95 -4.01
N LYS A 501 -26.41 17.76 -3.74
CA LYS A 501 -27.56 17.17 -4.43
C LYS A 501 -28.24 16.12 -3.54
N PRO A 502 -29.49 15.72 -3.83
CA PRO A 502 -30.10 14.59 -3.17
C PRO A 502 -29.28 13.32 -3.37
N ALA A 503 -29.04 12.57 -2.30
CA ALA A 503 -28.38 11.28 -2.33
C ALA A 503 -29.41 10.17 -2.09
N SER A 504 -29.27 9.04 -2.76
CA SER A 504 -30.16 7.87 -2.59
C SER A 504 -29.68 6.88 -1.54
N SER A 505 -28.45 7.05 -1.03
CA SER A 505 -27.87 6.20 0.00
C SER A 505 -26.77 6.90 0.78
N GLY A 506 -26.58 6.47 2.02
CA GLY A 506 -25.57 6.97 2.94
C GLY A 506 -26.14 7.75 4.11
N ASN A 507 -25.27 8.06 5.06
CA ASN A 507 -25.58 8.77 6.29
C ASN A 507 -24.56 9.88 6.57
N ILE A 508 -24.98 10.89 7.32
CA ILE A 508 -24.12 11.94 7.90
C ILE A 508 -24.35 11.95 9.40
N ARG A 509 -23.33 11.63 10.18
CA ARG A 509 -23.36 11.77 11.64
C ARG A 509 -22.58 12.99 12.07
N ILE A 510 -23.22 13.85 12.85
CA ILE A 510 -22.60 15.05 13.41
C ILE A 510 -22.38 14.84 14.89
N GLY A 511 -21.14 15.02 15.34
CA GLY A 511 -20.75 15.01 16.73
C GLY A 511 -19.99 16.27 17.12
N TYR A 512 -19.86 16.51 18.43
CA TYR A 512 -19.10 17.65 18.94
C TYR A 512 -18.28 17.30 20.17
N ARG A 513 -17.29 18.16 20.46
CA ARG A 513 -16.58 18.19 21.73
C ARG A 513 -16.20 19.61 22.10
N THR A 514 -16.05 19.88 23.39
CA THR A 514 -15.70 21.22 23.91
C THR A 514 -14.24 21.33 24.36
N ASN A 515 -13.50 20.22 24.35
CA ASN A 515 -12.07 20.15 24.65
C ASN A 515 -11.40 19.08 23.76
N THR A 516 -10.16 19.33 23.34
CA THR A 516 -9.36 18.43 22.49
C THR A 516 -9.01 17.10 23.16
N SER A 517 -9.11 17.01 24.48
CA SER A 517 -8.91 15.75 25.24
C SER A 517 -10.18 14.91 25.42
N SER A 518 -11.36 15.44 25.09
CA SER A 518 -12.63 14.72 25.23
C SER A 518 -13.00 13.95 23.96
N SER A 519 -13.73 12.85 24.15
CA SER A 519 -14.39 12.12 23.05
C SER A 519 -15.49 12.97 22.43
N PHE A 520 -15.78 12.73 21.15
CA PHE A 520 -16.92 13.35 20.49
C PHE A 520 -18.24 12.75 20.97
N THR A 521 -19.22 13.61 21.24
CA THR A 521 -20.60 13.24 21.55
C THR A 521 -21.45 13.42 20.30
N THR A 522 -22.19 12.40 19.89
CA THR A 522 -23.11 12.50 18.74
C THR A 522 -24.24 13.47 19.06
N ILE A 523 -24.52 14.37 18.12
CA ILE A 523 -25.67 15.28 18.15
C ILE A 523 -26.82 14.63 17.40
N ASP A 524 -26.58 14.27 16.14
CA ASP A 524 -27.60 13.68 15.28
C ASP A 524 -27.01 12.85 14.14
N THR A 525 -27.84 12.03 13.52
CA THR A 525 -27.55 11.27 12.30
C THR A 525 -28.64 11.49 11.27
N PHE A 526 -28.25 12.01 10.10
CA PHE A 526 -29.13 12.20 8.96
C PHE A 526 -28.91 11.08 7.95
N THR A 527 -30.00 10.52 7.44
CA THR A 527 -29.98 9.47 6.42
C THR A 527 -30.49 10.03 5.10
N ALA A 528 -29.79 9.71 4.01
CA ALA A 528 -30.16 10.15 2.67
C ALA A 528 -31.54 9.58 2.26
N ASP A 529 -32.41 10.42 1.67
CA ASP A 529 -33.79 10.08 1.33
C ASP A 529 -34.12 10.16 -0.19
N GLY A 530 -33.13 10.50 -1.02
CA GLY A 530 -33.27 10.64 -2.46
C GLY A 530 -33.90 11.96 -2.94
N SER A 531 -34.35 12.85 -2.04
CA SER A 531 -35.04 14.11 -2.41
C SER A 531 -34.50 15.37 -1.75
N THR A 532 -33.91 15.25 -0.56
CA THR A 532 -33.57 16.38 0.30
C THR A 532 -32.12 16.80 0.09
N THR A 533 -31.88 18.12 0.07
CA THR A 533 -30.53 18.72 0.04
C THR A 533 -30.18 19.47 1.33
N VAL A 534 -31.14 19.67 2.22
CA VAL A 534 -30.95 20.33 3.52
C VAL A 534 -31.65 19.51 4.58
N PHE A 535 -30.86 18.86 5.43
CA PHE A 535 -31.34 18.15 6.61
C PHE A 535 -31.25 19.06 7.82
N GLN A 536 -32.23 19.00 8.72
CA GLN A 536 -32.33 19.95 9.83
C GLN A 536 -32.78 19.24 11.12
N ASN A 537 -32.21 19.67 12.24
CA ASN A 537 -32.66 19.34 13.58
C ASN A 537 -32.80 20.63 14.40
N ASP A 538 -34.03 20.97 14.79
CA ASP A 538 -34.39 22.20 15.49
C ASP A 538 -34.24 22.13 17.02
N SER A 539 -33.66 21.06 17.54
CA SER A 539 -33.65 20.78 18.99
C SER A 539 -32.35 20.17 19.48
N ILE A 540 -31.21 20.63 18.93
CA ILE A 540 -29.88 20.13 19.34
C ILE A 540 -29.47 20.56 20.76
N GLY A 541 -30.10 21.61 21.32
CA GLY A 541 -30.00 21.97 22.73
C GLY A 541 -28.58 22.27 23.24
N LEU A 542 -27.65 22.70 22.39
CA LEU A 542 -26.28 23.01 22.81
C LEU A 542 -26.25 24.34 23.54
N ILE A 543 -26.11 24.29 24.86
CA ILE A 543 -26.01 25.46 25.74
C ILE A 543 -24.62 25.57 26.37
N ASP A 544 -24.28 26.76 26.86
CA ASP A 544 -23.03 27.05 27.59
C ASP A 544 -21.70 26.71 26.86
N ILE A 545 -21.67 26.90 25.53
CA ILE A 545 -20.50 26.58 24.71
C ILE A 545 -19.51 27.77 24.62
N GLU A 546 -18.23 27.54 24.92
CA GLU A 546 -17.15 28.52 24.67
C GLU A 546 -16.30 28.14 23.47
N ASN A 547 -15.84 26.89 23.46
CA ASN A 547 -15.09 26.30 22.37
C ASN A 547 -15.82 25.04 21.90
N ILE A 548 -15.75 24.77 20.60
CA ILE A 548 -16.38 23.61 20.00
C ILE A 548 -15.53 23.10 18.84
N GLN A 549 -15.34 21.78 18.78
CA GLN A 549 -14.94 21.08 17.56
C GLN A 549 -16.09 20.22 17.10
N ILE A 550 -16.29 20.16 15.79
CA ILE A 550 -17.29 19.30 15.17
C ILE A 550 -16.58 18.13 14.50
N GLN A 551 -17.13 16.94 14.71
CA GLN A 551 -16.81 15.73 13.96
C GLN A 551 -17.96 15.47 13.00
N ILE A 552 -17.61 15.27 11.73
CA ILE A 552 -18.55 14.91 10.67
C ILE A 552 -18.10 13.55 10.19
N GLU A 553 -18.99 12.57 10.22
CA GLU A 553 -18.73 11.23 9.72
C GLU A 553 -19.75 10.87 8.65
N MET A 554 -19.28 10.29 7.55
CA MET A 554 -20.06 10.12 6.34
C MET A 554 -19.88 8.70 5.78
N ASP A 555 -20.90 8.22 5.08
CA ASP A 555 -20.83 7.03 4.25
C ASP A 555 -21.75 7.11 3.01
N GLY A 556 -21.63 6.13 2.12
CA GLY A 556 -22.48 6.02 0.94
C GLY A 556 -22.20 7.07 -0.13
N THR A 557 -23.24 7.69 -0.69
CA THR A 557 -23.15 8.53 -1.90
C THR A 557 -23.25 10.02 -1.63
N ILE A 558 -23.20 10.43 -0.36
CA ILE A 558 -23.37 11.82 0.06
C ILE A 558 -22.23 12.72 -0.41
N GLU A 559 -22.60 13.92 -0.84
CA GLU A 559 -21.72 15.04 -1.19
C GLU A 559 -22.10 16.24 -0.29
N LEU A 560 -21.30 16.49 0.75
CA LEU A 560 -21.55 17.51 1.76
C LEU A 560 -20.96 18.86 1.33
N VAL A 561 -21.75 19.93 1.42
CA VAL A 561 -21.33 21.31 1.09
C VAL A 561 -21.03 22.10 2.35
N GLU A 562 -21.89 22.00 3.36
CA GLU A 562 -21.69 22.72 4.62
C GLU A 562 -22.50 22.12 5.77
N VAL A 563 -22.04 22.40 6.99
CA VAL A 563 -22.75 22.14 8.24
C VAL A 563 -22.91 23.46 8.98
N ARG A 564 -24.12 23.77 9.45
CA ARG A 564 -24.44 25.04 10.10
C ARG A 564 -25.04 24.82 11.48
N PHE A 565 -24.56 25.60 12.44
CA PHE A 565 -25.12 25.70 13.78
C PHE A 565 -25.69 27.10 13.97
N LEU A 566 -26.99 27.20 14.27
CA LEU A 566 -27.73 28.45 14.36
C LEU A 566 -28.23 28.75 15.79
#